data_AF-A0A533SQI3-F1
#
_entry.id   AF-A0A533SQI3-F1
#
_cell.length_a   1.000
_cell.length_b   1.000
_cell.length_c   1.000
_cell.angle_alpha   90.00
_cell.angle_beta   90.00
_cell.angle_gamma   90.00
#
_symmetry.space_group_name_H-M   'P 1'
#
loop_
_entity.id
_entity.type
_entity.pdbx_description
1 polymer ?
#
loop_
_entity_poly.entity_id
_entity_poly.type
_entity_poly.pdbx_seq_one_letter_code
_entity_poly.pdbx_strand_id
1 'polypeptide(L)'
;MQQSQKNSRRGILNRIKNLFQWLLPGLGVKRWVLVILIGTTLVGLGFAVLILDLYRNAPGNWWGPLLRLLSLQRLDRVLRAVIFGGTGLGTILFGIWGLNRALLKPFIRPGKNILETVTAYRKKERGPRIVALGGGTGLSALLRGLKAYSSNLTAVVS
;
A
#
# COMPACT_ATOMS: atom_id res chain seq x y z
N MET A 1 16.33 36.60 -4.39
CA MET A 1 15.69 35.44 -5.08
C MET A 1 16.36 34.07 -4.85
N GLN A 2 17.57 33.97 -4.27
CA GLN A 2 18.29 32.68 -4.13
C GLN A 2 17.94 31.86 -2.87
N GLN A 3 17.34 32.45 -1.83
CA GLN A 3 17.01 31.73 -0.57
C GLN A 3 15.85 30.73 -0.69
N SER A 4 14.86 30.98 -1.57
CA SER A 4 13.65 30.15 -1.70
C SER A 4 13.94 28.75 -2.30
N GLN A 5 14.88 28.69 -3.25
CA GLN A 5 15.31 27.43 -3.89
C GLN A 5 15.99 26.45 -2.90
N LYS A 6 16.73 26.98 -1.90
CA LYS A 6 17.50 26.17 -0.95
C LYS A 6 16.61 25.44 0.07
N ASN A 7 15.48 26.04 0.46
CA ASN A 7 14.50 25.41 1.36
C ASN A 7 13.68 24.31 0.66
N SER A 8 13.31 24.51 -0.61
CA SER A 8 12.57 23.50 -1.38
C SER A 8 13.39 22.20 -1.54
N ARG A 9 14.69 22.33 -1.87
CA ARG A 9 15.59 21.16 -1.99
C ARG A 9 15.74 20.39 -0.67
N ARG A 10 15.85 21.07 0.47
CA ARG A 10 15.91 20.42 1.80
C ARG A 10 14.61 19.69 2.15
N GLY A 11 13.46 20.28 1.82
CA GLY A 11 12.16 19.65 2.01
C GLY A 11 11.99 18.36 1.19
N ILE A 12 12.42 18.36 -0.07
CA ILE A 12 12.38 17.18 -0.95
C ILE A 12 13.31 16.09 -0.44
N LEU A 13 14.55 16.43 -0.08
CA LEU A 13 15.52 15.47 0.45
C LEU A 13 15.05 14.82 1.76
N ASN A 14 14.39 15.57 2.64
CA ASN A 14 13.82 15.02 3.88
C ASN A 14 12.63 14.11 3.60
N ARG A 15 11.77 14.44 2.62
CA ARG A 15 10.68 13.56 2.18
C ARG A 15 11.21 12.25 1.60
N ILE A 16 12.25 12.32 0.76
CA ILE A 16 12.91 11.13 0.20
C ILE A 16 13.54 10.29 1.32
N LYS A 17 14.23 10.91 2.28
CA LYS A 17 14.76 10.19 3.45
C LYS A 17 13.66 9.49 4.24
N ASN A 18 12.54 10.15 4.51
CA ASN A 18 11.41 9.55 5.23
C ASN A 18 10.75 8.40 4.44
N LEU A 19 10.71 8.49 3.10
CA LEU A 19 10.27 7.40 2.23
C LEU A 19 11.24 6.21 2.26
N PHE A 20 12.55 6.48 2.29
CA PHE A 20 13.57 5.43 2.50
C PHE A 20 13.55 4.86 3.92
N GLN A 21 13.06 5.61 4.91
CA GLN A 21 12.83 5.06 6.25
C GLN A 21 11.71 4.01 6.26
N TRP A 22 10.74 4.06 5.35
CA TRP A 22 9.77 2.95 5.18
C TRP A 22 10.41 1.68 4.58
N LEU A 23 11.57 1.81 3.93
CA LEU A 23 12.39 0.69 3.48
C LEU A 23 13.34 0.16 4.58
N LEU A 24 13.37 0.78 5.77
CA LEU A 24 14.17 0.27 6.89
C LEU A 24 13.70 -1.14 7.30
N PRO A 25 14.64 -2.04 7.64
CA PRO A 25 14.34 -3.43 7.93
C PRO A 25 13.60 -3.55 9.28
N GLY A 26 12.33 -3.97 9.24
CA GLY A 26 11.54 -4.25 10.45
C GLY A 26 10.05 -4.47 10.22
N LEU A 27 9.47 -3.83 9.20
CA LEU A 27 8.03 -3.83 8.92
C LEU A 27 7.51 -5.02 8.10
N GLY A 28 8.38 -5.93 7.64
CA GLY A 28 8.02 -7.05 6.76
C GLY A 28 7.61 -6.66 5.32
N VAL A 29 7.34 -5.38 5.06
CA VAL A 29 6.95 -4.80 3.77
C VAL A 29 8.01 -5.01 2.68
N LYS A 30 9.31 -4.94 3.02
CA LYS A 30 10.41 -5.04 2.04
C LYS A 30 10.38 -6.29 1.16
N ARG A 31 9.98 -7.45 1.73
CA ARG A 31 9.96 -8.73 1.00
C ARG A 31 8.90 -8.73 -0.08
N TRP A 32 7.74 -8.16 0.21
CA TRP A 32 6.60 -8.09 -0.71
C TRP A 32 6.80 -7.01 -1.78
N VAL A 33 7.44 -5.89 -1.43
CA VAL A 33 7.83 -4.86 -2.41
C VAL A 33 8.79 -5.45 -3.45
N LEU A 34 9.76 -6.27 -3.04
CA LEU A 34 10.64 -7.00 -3.97
C LEU A 34 9.86 -7.97 -4.87
N VAL A 35 8.92 -8.73 -4.31
CA VAL A 35 8.06 -9.65 -5.09
C VAL A 35 7.22 -8.90 -6.11
N ILE A 36 6.62 -7.77 -5.73
CA ILE A 36 5.86 -6.91 -6.65
C ILE A 36 6.77 -6.33 -7.74
N LEU A 37 7.97 -5.88 -7.38
CA LEU A 37 8.92 -5.32 -8.34
C LEU A 37 9.34 -6.37 -9.38
N ILE A 38 9.63 -7.59 -8.93
CA ILE A 38 9.94 -8.74 -9.81
C ILE A 38 8.72 -9.14 -10.67
N GLY A 39 7.51 -9.13 -10.10
CA GLY A 39 6.28 -9.40 -10.85
C GLY A 39 6.02 -8.35 -11.94
N THR A 40 6.20 -7.07 -11.62
CA THR A 40 6.03 -5.96 -12.57
C THR A 40 7.07 -6.00 -13.68
N THR A 41 8.34 -6.34 -13.40
CA THR A 41 9.36 -6.48 -14.45
C THR A 41 9.07 -7.66 -15.37
N LEU A 42 8.62 -8.80 -14.84
CA LEU A 42 8.19 -9.95 -15.65
C LEU A 42 6.98 -9.62 -16.54
N VAL A 43 5.99 -8.89 -16.01
CA VAL A 43 4.84 -8.41 -16.79
C VAL A 43 5.27 -7.43 -17.88
N GLY A 44 6.15 -6.47 -17.54
CA GLY A 44 6.70 -5.51 -18.49
C GLY A 44 7.46 -6.20 -19.63
N LEU A 45 8.26 -7.22 -19.32
CA LEU A 45 8.95 -8.04 -20.32
C LEU A 45 7.97 -8.85 -21.19
N GLY A 46 6.93 -9.44 -20.60
CA GLY A 46 5.86 -10.13 -21.34
C GLY A 46 5.14 -9.18 -22.30
N PHE A 47 4.85 -7.95 -21.84
CA PHE A 47 4.20 -6.93 -22.66
C PHE A 47 5.13 -6.38 -23.76
N ALA A 48 6.42 -6.21 -23.47
CA ALA A 48 7.43 -5.79 -24.45
C ALA A 48 7.57 -6.80 -25.59
N VAL A 49 7.53 -8.10 -25.29
CA VAL A 49 7.54 -9.15 -26.32
C VAL A 49 6.26 -9.10 -27.16
N LEU A 50 5.09 -8.88 -26.55
CA LEU A 50 3.83 -8.71 -27.27
C LEU A 50 3.82 -7.49 -28.21
N ILE A 51 4.34 -6.35 -27.76
CA ILE A 51 4.47 -5.14 -28.57
C ILE A 51 5.46 -5.36 -29.72
N LEU A 52 6.61 -5.99 -29.46
CA LEU A 52 7.63 -6.26 -30.46
C LEU A 52 7.10 -7.22 -31.54
N ASP A 53 6.28 -8.22 -31.16
CA ASP A 53 5.61 -9.11 -32.10
C ASP A 53 4.45 -8.45 -32.86
N LEU A 54 3.81 -7.40 -32.30
CA LEU A 54 2.86 -6.54 -33.01
C LEU A 54 3.57 -5.68 -34.07
N TYR A 55 4.73 -5.11 -33.71
CA TYR A 55 5.57 -4.31 -34.61
C TYR A 55 6.19 -5.15 -35.73
N ARG A 56 6.45 -6.45 -35.49
CA ARG A 56 6.93 -7.42 -36.49
C ARG A 56 5.93 -7.75 -37.62
N ASN A 57 4.64 -7.43 -37.47
CA ASN A 57 3.67 -7.62 -38.57
C ASN A 57 3.68 -6.46 -39.59
N ALA A 58 4.55 -5.46 -39.42
CA ALA A 58 4.84 -4.47 -40.46
C ALA A 58 5.82 -5.08 -41.49
N PRO A 59 5.53 -4.99 -42.80
CA PRO A 59 6.31 -5.69 -43.82
C PRO A 59 7.68 -5.02 -44.02
N GLY A 60 8.76 -5.74 -43.70
CA GLY A 60 10.10 -5.48 -44.25
C GLY A 60 11.20 -5.21 -43.23
N ASN A 61 11.88 -6.26 -42.73
CA ASN A 61 13.24 -6.13 -42.19
C ASN A 61 14.00 -7.47 -42.02
N TRP A 62 15.31 -7.36 -42.28
CA TRP A 62 16.33 -8.36 -42.66
C TRP A 62 16.80 -9.36 -41.56
N TRP A 63 16.14 -9.47 -40.41
CA TRP A 63 16.63 -10.25 -39.25
C TRP A 63 16.06 -11.69 -39.16
N GLY A 64 15.52 -12.21 -40.27
CA GLY A 64 14.81 -13.50 -40.34
C GLY A 64 15.59 -14.79 -39.97
N PRO A 65 16.92 -14.92 -40.18
CA PRO A 65 17.59 -16.22 -39.98
C PRO A 65 17.82 -16.61 -38.51
N LEU A 66 18.10 -15.64 -37.63
CA LEU A 66 18.56 -15.92 -36.26
C LEU A 66 17.43 -16.43 -35.34
N LEU A 67 16.17 -16.20 -35.71
CA LEU A 67 14.99 -16.54 -34.91
C LEU A 67 14.31 -17.85 -35.34
N ARG A 68 14.63 -18.39 -36.53
CA ARG A 68 14.08 -19.67 -37.00
C ARG A 68 14.54 -20.85 -36.16
N LEU A 69 15.71 -20.75 -35.52
CA LEU A 69 16.23 -21.77 -34.60
C LEU A 69 15.54 -21.77 -33.22
N LEU A 70 14.98 -20.62 -32.78
CA LEU A 70 14.17 -20.53 -31.56
C LEU A 70 12.69 -20.84 -31.80
N SER A 71 12.29 -21.02 -33.06
CA SER A 71 10.91 -21.20 -33.51
C SER A 71 10.54 -22.67 -33.72
N LEU A 72 11.19 -23.60 -33.00
CA LEU A 72 10.70 -24.98 -32.96
C LEU A 72 9.34 -25.00 -32.24
N GLN A 73 8.34 -25.38 -33.04
CA GLN A 73 7.13 -26.10 -32.64
C GLN A 73 6.03 -25.31 -31.93
N ARG A 74 5.09 -24.84 -32.76
CA ARG A 74 3.72 -25.40 -32.75
C ARG A 74 3.02 -25.40 -31.38
N LEU A 75 3.19 -24.35 -30.59
CA LEU A 75 2.34 -24.07 -29.43
C LEU A 75 1.69 -22.71 -29.65
N ASP A 76 0.37 -22.73 -29.61
CA ASP A 76 -0.50 -21.72 -30.20
C ASP A 76 -0.26 -20.30 -29.64
N ARG A 77 -0.26 -19.33 -30.56
CA ARG A 77 0.14 -17.93 -30.40
C ARG A 77 -0.60 -17.21 -29.26
N VAL A 78 -1.83 -17.64 -29.00
CA VAL A 78 -2.73 -17.13 -27.96
C VAL A 78 -2.36 -17.70 -26.58
N LEU A 79 -1.93 -18.96 -26.53
CA LEU A 79 -1.63 -19.66 -25.28
C LEU A 79 -0.41 -19.06 -24.58
N ARG A 80 0.62 -18.67 -25.33
CA ARG A 80 1.80 -17.98 -24.77
C ARG A 80 1.44 -16.60 -24.21
N ALA A 81 0.62 -15.82 -24.91
CA ALA A 81 0.16 -14.52 -24.42
C ALA A 81 -0.68 -14.64 -23.15
N VAL A 82 -1.56 -15.65 -23.07
CA VAL A 82 -2.39 -15.93 -21.89
C VAL A 82 -1.56 -16.47 -20.73
N ILE A 83 -0.56 -17.33 -20.98
CA ILE A 83 0.32 -17.86 -19.93
C ILE A 83 1.19 -16.74 -19.36
N PHE A 84 1.85 -15.92 -20.18
CA PHE A 84 2.69 -14.83 -19.67
C PHE A 84 1.87 -13.70 -19.04
N GLY A 85 0.71 -13.34 -19.62
CA GLY A 85 -0.21 -12.36 -19.02
C GLY A 85 -0.84 -12.86 -17.71
N GLY A 86 -1.27 -14.12 -17.68
CA GLY A 86 -1.90 -14.76 -16.52
C GLY A 86 -0.92 -14.99 -15.37
N THR A 87 0.29 -15.50 -15.65
CA THR A 87 1.35 -15.68 -14.64
C THR A 87 1.83 -14.33 -14.09
N GLY A 88 1.93 -13.31 -14.95
CA GLY A 88 2.25 -11.95 -14.56
C GLY A 88 1.20 -11.33 -13.64
N LEU A 89 -0.08 -11.40 -14.01
CA LEU A 89 -1.19 -10.97 -13.17
C LEU A 89 -1.25 -11.73 -11.84
N GLY A 90 -1.06 -13.05 -11.87
CA GLY A 90 -1.02 -13.89 -10.68
C GLY A 90 0.08 -13.48 -9.70
N THR A 91 1.27 -13.15 -10.22
CA THR A 91 2.40 -12.69 -9.40
C THR A 91 2.12 -11.31 -8.77
N ILE A 92 1.50 -10.40 -9.52
CA ILE A 92 1.08 -9.08 -8.98
C ILE A 92 0.03 -9.26 -7.88
N LEU A 93 -1.01 -10.05 -8.12
CA LEU A 93 -2.06 -10.31 -7.13
C LEU A 93 -1.50 -10.93 -5.85
N PHE A 94 -0.57 -11.88 -5.99
CA PHE A 94 0.13 -12.48 -4.86
C PHE A 94 0.98 -11.46 -4.09
N GLY A 95 1.69 -10.59 -4.79
CA GLY A 95 2.47 -9.49 -4.20
C GLY A 95 1.59 -8.50 -3.43
N ILE A 96 0.45 -8.09 -4.02
CA ILE A 96 -0.53 -7.20 -3.39
C ILE A 96 -1.11 -7.84 -2.14
N TRP A 97 -1.49 -9.12 -2.20
CA TRP A 97 -2.05 -9.83 -1.06
C TRP A 97 -1.08 -9.88 0.12
N GLY A 98 0.18 -10.20 -0.13
CA GLY A 98 1.20 -10.22 0.92
C GLY A 98 1.56 -8.84 1.47
N LEU A 99 1.53 -7.80 0.62
CA LEU A 99 1.69 -6.41 1.06
C LEU A 99 0.56 -5.98 1.98
N ASN A 100 -0.70 -6.25 1.60
CA ASN A 100 -1.87 -5.96 2.44
C ASN A 100 -1.78 -6.69 3.79
N ARG A 101 -1.40 -7.97 3.79
CA ARG A 101 -1.26 -8.73 5.04
C ARG A 101 -0.14 -8.18 5.93
N ALA A 102 0.99 -7.76 5.35
CA ALA A 102 2.09 -7.16 6.09
C ALA A 102 1.71 -5.81 6.71
N LEU A 103 0.94 -5.00 5.99
CA LEU A 103 0.46 -3.69 6.46
C LEU A 103 -0.66 -3.80 7.48
N LEU A 104 -1.51 -4.83 7.40
CA LEU A 104 -2.64 -5.01 8.32
C LEU A 104 -2.25 -5.71 9.63
N LYS A 105 -1.16 -6.49 9.63
CA LYS A 105 -0.69 -7.21 10.83
C LYS A 105 -0.48 -6.30 12.07
N PRO A 106 0.05 -5.07 11.96
CA PRO A 106 0.18 -4.15 13.10
C PRO A 106 -1.14 -3.56 13.60
N PHE A 107 -2.17 -3.51 12.75
CA PHE A 107 -3.48 -2.95 13.11
C PHE A 107 -4.42 -3.99 13.73
N ILE A 108 -4.18 -5.28 13.47
CA ILE A 108 -4.92 -6.38 14.06
C ILE A 108 -4.33 -6.65 15.45
N ARG A 109 -4.96 -6.12 16.49
CA ARG A 109 -4.67 -6.48 17.89
C ARG A 109 -5.07 -7.94 18.12
N PRO A 110 -4.14 -8.87 18.42
CA PRO A 110 -4.50 -10.25 18.70
C PRO A 110 -5.40 -10.31 19.94
N GLY A 111 -6.52 -11.03 19.87
CA GLY A 111 -7.31 -11.40 21.05
C GLY A 111 -8.45 -10.47 21.48
N LYS A 112 -8.79 -9.42 20.72
CA LYS A 112 -10.04 -8.67 20.96
C LYS A 112 -11.05 -8.91 19.84
N ASN A 113 -12.23 -9.38 20.21
CA ASN A 113 -13.33 -9.57 19.28
C ASN A 113 -13.66 -8.22 18.63
N ILE A 114 -13.49 -8.11 17.32
CA ILE A 114 -13.63 -6.86 16.57
C ILE A 114 -15.04 -6.29 16.80
N LEU A 115 -16.03 -7.17 16.90
CA LEU A 115 -17.42 -6.86 17.25
C LEU A 115 -17.53 -6.16 18.60
N GLU A 116 -16.84 -6.64 19.64
CA GLU A 116 -16.89 -6.06 20.99
C GLU A 116 -16.24 -4.68 21.06
N THR A 117 -15.15 -4.48 20.29
CA THR A 117 -14.50 -3.17 20.20
C THR A 117 -15.39 -2.16 19.46
N VAL A 118 -16.06 -2.59 18.39
CA VAL A 118 -16.98 -1.74 17.62
C VAL A 118 -18.25 -1.43 18.41
N THR A 119 -18.82 -2.40 19.13
CA THR A 119 -20.01 -2.15 19.97
C THR A 119 -19.69 -1.26 21.16
N ALA A 120 -18.55 -1.45 21.84
CA ALA A 120 -18.13 -0.56 22.92
C ALA A 120 -17.88 0.87 22.42
N TYR A 121 -17.28 1.04 21.24
CA TYR A 121 -17.05 2.34 20.63
C TYR A 121 -18.36 3.05 20.26
N ARG A 122 -19.27 2.36 19.56
CA ARG A 122 -20.60 2.90 19.20
C ARG A 122 -21.45 3.23 20.42
N LYS A 123 -21.36 2.43 21.49
CA LYS A 123 -22.09 2.68 22.74
C LYS A 123 -21.63 4.00 23.40
N LYS A 124 -20.34 4.29 23.34
CA LYS A 124 -19.75 5.51 23.89
C LYS A 124 -20.09 6.76 23.05
N GLU A 125 -20.16 6.64 21.73
CA GLU A 125 -20.62 7.71 20.82
C GLU A 125 -22.09 8.09 21.06
N ARG A 126 -22.93 7.11 21.42
CA ARG A 126 -24.32 7.33 21.84
C ARG A 126 -24.46 7.63 23.35
N GLY A 127 -23.35 7.84 24.05
CA GLY A 127 -23.35 8.15 25.47
C GLY A 127 -23.99 9.51 25.77
N PRO A 128 -24.40 9.76 27.03
CA PRO A 128 -25.02 11.02 27.44
C PRO A 128 -24.12 12.22 27.14
N ARG A 129 -24.73 13.35 26.77
CA ARG A 129 -24.05 14.63 26.58
C ARG A 129 -23.83 15.27 27.95
N ILE A 130 -22.57 15.49 28.31
CA ILE A 130 -22.20 15.97 29.64
C ILE A 130 -21.40 17.25 29.47
N VAL A 131 -21.88 18.32 30.09
CA VAL A 131 -21.19 19.61 30.14
C VAL A 131 -20.63 19.78 31.54
N ALA A 132 -19.31 19.89 31.65
CA ALA A 132 -18.63 20.17 32.91
C ALA A 132 -18.26 21.66 32.95
N LEU A 133 -18.68 22.35 34.01
CA LEU A 133 -18.38 23.76 34.26
C LEU A 133 -17.42 23.85 35.45
N GLY A 134 -16.29 24.54 35.31
CA GLY A 134 -15.37 24.77 36.43
C GLY A 134 -13.94 25.06 36.00
N GLY A 135 -13.01 25.09 36.96
CA GLY A 135 -11.59 25.37 36.72
C GLY A 135 -10.66 24.51 37.58
N GLY A 136 -9.36 24.61 37.29
CA GLY A 136 -8.29 23.92 38.03
C GLY A 136 -7.98 22.49 37.55
N THR A 137 -7.11 21.80 38.30
CA THR A 137 -6.54 20.49 37.91
C THR A 137 -7.52 19.32 38.07
N GLY A 138 -8.48 19.42 39.00
CA GLY A 138 -9.48 18.38 39.28
C GLY A 138 -10.44 18.10 38.13
N LEU A 139 -10.79 19.12 37.34
CA LEU A 139 -11.63 18.97 36.15
C LEU A 139 -10.99 18.02 35.13
N SER A 140 -9.66 18.11 34.94
CA SER A 140 -8.93 17.26 34.00
C SER A 140 -8.87 15.79 34.43
N ALA A 141 -8.92 15.51 35.74
CA ALA A 141 -8.98 14.16 36.29
C ALA A 141 -10.39 13.57 36.13
N LEU A 142 -11.41 14.38 36.42
CA LEU A 142 -12.82 14.00 36.29
C LEU A 142 -13.20 13.71 34.83
N LEU A 143 -12.81 14.57 33.89
CA LEU A 143 -13.02 14.35 32.45
C LEU A 143 -12.28 13.09 31.95
N ARG A 144 -11.11 12.77 32.52
CA ARG A 144 -10.37 11.54 32.21
C ARG A 144 -11.15 10.29 32.63
N GLY A 145 -11.75 10.31 33.81
CA GLY A 145 -12.62 9.23 34.29
C GLY A 145 -13.89 9.08 33.45
N LEU A 146 -14.54 10.19 33.13
CA LEU A 146 -15.76 10.20 32.31
C LEU A 146 -15.53 9.75 30.86
N LYS A 147 -14.31 9.91 30.35
CA LYS A 147 -13.92 9.39 29.03
C LYS A 147 -13.96 7.86 28.97
N ALA A 148 -14.10 7.13 30.06
CA ALA A 148 -14.39 5.69 29.98
C ALA A 148 -15.84 5.41 29.55
N TYR A 149 -16.77 6.35 29.77
CA TYR A 149 -18.20 6.12 29.69
C TYR A 149 -18.92 6.89 28.57
N SER A 150 -18.47 8.10 28.22
CA SER A 150 -19.04 8.91 27.13
C SER A 150 -17.95 9.59 26.30
N SER A 151 -18.20 9.79 25.00
CA SER A 151 -17.39 10.66 24.14
C SER A 151 -17.96 12.06 23.97
N ASN A 152 -19.17 12.31 24.48
CA ASN A 152 -19.89 13.57 24.32
C ASN A 152 -19.67 14.47 25.54
N LEU A 153 -18.42 14.86 25.77
CA LEU A 153 -18.01 15.69 26.91
C LEU A 153 -17.61 17.08 26.42
N THR A 154 -18.25 18.11 26.97
CA THR A 154 -17.88 19.51 26.76
C THR A 154 -17.43 20.09 28.08
N ALA A 155 -16.28 20.76 28.10
CA ALA A 155 -15.77 21.44 29.28
C ALA A 155 -15.80 22.95 29.02
N VAL A 156 -16.45 23.71 29.90
CA VAL A 156 -16.40 25.17 29.91
C VAL A 156 -15.54 25.56 31.10
N VAL A 157 -14.41 26.19 30.80
CA VAL A 157 -13.41 26.59 31.79
C VAL A 157 -13.48 28.11 31.97
N SER A 158 -13.50 28.54 33.22
CA SER A 158 -13.40 29.95 33.63
C SER A 158 -11.96 30.45 33.62
#